data_AF-A0A1I1SKS0-F1
#
_entry.id   AF-A0A1I1SKS0-F1
#
_cell.length_a   1.000
_cell.length_b   1.000
_cell.length_c   1.000
_cell.angle_alpha   90.00
_cell.angle_beta   90.00
_cell.angle_gamma   90.00
#
_symmetry.space_group_name_H-M   'P 1'
#
loop_
_entity.id
_entity.type
_entity.pdbx_description
1 polymer ?
#
loop_
_entity_poly.entity_id
_entity_poly.type
_entity_poly.pdbx_seq_one_letter_code
_entity_poly.pdbx_strand_id
1 'polypeptide(L)'
;MDFINFKVGSKTISLKILDILVTERFENDLTELPNKNKSFIGIKDYMGTPTPVFDLGIILNGESTYSINSALAELLQAREKDHIEWVKALEDTLHNGTSFEKTRDPHKCAFGQWYDKFKTDDEDLKIILDKFAAPHTRIHELADELINMSQQGHKEQALDIFEHEKRTTYTLLLRLFESAKEQVILDYKPIIIFTTTDGVHPHIGLLVDKVGQSVNVNKEDIKPLEKLTSIGFDIDPQTRNMMRGLIKMEKIHSVIIDPSVIFLEEQADKELEAETI
;
A
#
# COMPACT_ATOMS: atom_id res chain seq x y z
N MET A 1 3.49 -30.41 1.80
CA MET A 1 2.36 -29.71 2.46
C MET A 1 1.92 -28.60 1.53
N ASP A 2 0.62 -28.46 1.30
CA ASP A 2 0.09 -27.46 0.38
C ASP A 2 -0.36 -26.21 1.12
N PHE A 3 0.12 -25.06 0.66
CA PHE A 3 -0.23 -23.74 1.15
C PHE A 3 -0.78 -22.87 0.03
N ILE A 4 -1.58 -21.87 0.38
CA ILE A 4 -1.91 -20.74 -0.50
C ILE A 4 -1.25 -19.49 0.05
N ASN A 5 -0.56 -18.77 -0.83
CA ASN A 5 0.01 -17.47 -0.50
C ASN A 5 -1.05 -16.38 -0.58
N PHE A 6 -0.90 -15.33 0.24
CA PHE A 6 -1.68 -14.11 0.18
C PHE A 6 -0.77 -12.90 0.39
N LYS A 7 -1.09 -11.77 -0.25
CA LYS A 7 -0.37 -10.50 -0.05
C LYS A 7 -1.03 -9.70 1.07
N VAL A 8 -0.20 -9.13 1.94
CA VAL A 8 -0.59 -8.23 3.03
C VAL A 8 0.45 -7.12 3.16
N GLY A 9 0.16 -5.95 2.62
CA GLY A 9 1.15 -4.90 2.35
C GLY A 9 2.33 -5.45 1.55
N SER A 10 3.55 -5.22 2.01
CA SER A 10 4.78 -5.74 1.39
C SER A 10 5.13 -7.19 1.77
N LYS A 11 4.27 -7.86 2.54
CA LYS A 11 4.50 -9.22 3.05
C LYS A 11 3.71 -10.25 2.27
N THR A 12 4.25 -11.44 2.17
CA THR A 12 3.53 -12.63 1.71
C THR A 12 3.32 -13.57 2.90
N ILE A 13 2.08 -13.98 3.11
CA ILE A 13 1.72 -14.95 4.14
C ILE A 13 1.23 -16.23 3.49
N SER A 14 1.40 -17.36 4.17
CA SER A 14 0.96 -18.68 3.75
C SER A 14 0.01 -19.28 4.78
N LEU A 15 -1.12 -19.78 4.29
CA LEU A 15 -2.07 -20.59 5.06
C LEU A 15 -2.12 -21.99 4.44
N LYS A 16 -2.26 -23.03 5.27
CA LYS A 16 -2.46 -24.38 4.75
C LYS A 16 -3.80 -24.43 4.03
N ILE A 17 -3.85 -25.14 2.91
CA ILE A 17 -5.09 -25.29 2.14
C ILE A 17 -6.21 -25.90 3.00
N LEU A 18 -5.87 -26.86 3.85
CA LEU A 18 -6.83 -27.54 4.73
C LEU A 18 -7.43 -26.63 5.81
N ASP A 19 -6.79 -25.50 6.09
CA ASP A 19 -7.23 -24.56 7.14
C ASP A 19 -8.08 -23.42 6.52
N ILE A 20 -8.38 -23.48 5.21
CA ILE A 20 -9.17 -22.48 4.46
C ILE A 20 -10.51 -23.10 4.03
N LEU A 21 -11.62 -22.48 4.43
CA LEU A 21 -12.96 -22.87 3.99
C LEU A 21 -13.32 -22.23 2.65
N VAL A 22 -13.21 -20.89 2.56
CA VAL A 22 -13.54 -20.13 1.35
C VAL A 22 -12.84 -18.77 1.37
N THR A 23 -12.62 -18.21 0.19
CA THR A 23 -12.24 -16.81 0.01
C THR A 23 -13.38 -16.03 -0.62
N GLU A 24 -13.66 -14.85 -0.10
CA GLU A 24 -14.71 -13.96 -0.59
C GLU A 24 -14.15 -12.57 -0.87
N ARG A 25 -14.68 -11.86 -1.88
CA ARG A 25 -14.35 -10.44 -2.07
C ARG A 25 -14.88 -9.63 -0.88
N PHE A 26 -14.08 -8.68 -0.41
CA PHE A 26 -14.54 -7.73 0.60
C PHE A 26 -15.37 -6.62 -0.05
N GLU A 27 -16.62 -6.48 0.38
CA GLU A 27 -17.57 -5.48 -0.14
C GLU A 27 -17.99 -4.45 0.93
N ASN A 28 -17.24 -4.34 2.03
CA ASN A 28 -17.53 -3.47 3.16
C ASN A 28 -18.92 -3.71 3.79
N ASP A 29 -19.30 -4.98 3.88
CA ASP A 29 -20.62 -5.48 4.31
C ASP A 29 -20.59 -6.14 5.70
N LEU A 30 -19.63 -5.74 6.54
CA LEU A 30 -19.49 -6.29 7.89
C LEU A 30 -20.47 -5.65 8.87
N THR A 31 -20.92 -6.44 9.83
CA THR A 31 -21.63 -5.93 11.01
C THR A 31 -20.62 -5.44 12.03
N GLU A 32 -20.58 -4.13 12.24
CA GLU A 32 -19.73 -3.52 13.27
C GLU A 32 -20.22 -3.88 14.67
N LEU A 33 -19.28 -4.22 15.56
CA LEU A 33 -19.54 -4.39 16.98
C LEU A 33 -18.58 -3.51 17.80
N PRO A 34 -19.02 -2.96 18.94
CA PRO A 34 -18.14 -2.20 19.83
C PRO A 34 -16.97 -3.08 20.28
N ASN A 35 -15.76 -2.74 19.86
CA ASN A 35 -14.54 -3.44 20.24
C ASN A 35 -13.38 -2.45 20.41
N LYS A 36 -12.44 -2.75 21.30
CA LYS A 36 -11.18 -2.02 21.48
C LYS A 36 -10.05 -2.56 20.60
N ASN A 37 -10.17 -3.79 20.09
CA ASN A 37 -9.18 -4.39 19.22
C ASN A 37 -9.21 -3.72 17.84
N LYS A 38 -8.15 -2.99 17.50
CA LYS A 38 -8.02 -2.27 16.23
C LYS A 38 -8.01 -3.18 15.01
N SER A 39 -7.55 -4.43 15.16
CA SER A 39 -7.51 -5.39 14.06
C SER A 39 -8.87 -6.02 13.78
N PHE A 40 -9.81 -5.97 14.72
CA PHE A 40 -11.17 -6.45 14.51
C PHE A 40 -11.95 -5.43 13.69
N ILE A 41 -12.45 -5.85 12.52
CA ILE A 41 -13.16 -4.98 11.58
C ILE A 41 -14.65 -5.28 11.48
N GLY A 42 -15.14 -6.33 12.13
CA GLY A 42 -16.57 -6.64 12.24
C GLY A 42 -16.89 -8.12 12.17
N ILE A 43 -18.16 -8.45 12.04
CA ILE A 43 -18.68 -9.81 11.89
C ILE A 43 -19.27 -10.00 10.49
N LYS A 44 -19.03 -11.17 9.90
CA LYS A 44 -19.69 -11.63 8.68
C LYS A 44 -20.38 -12.97 8.92
N ASP A 45 -21.57 -13.14 8.35
CA ASP A 45 -22.24 -14.45 8.37
C ASP A 45 -21.56 -15.42 7.40
N TYR A 46 -21.11 -16.55 7.93
CA TYR A 46 -20.69 -17.69 7.12
C TYR A 46 -21.70 -18.81 7.32
N MET A 47 -22.57 -19.03 6.33
CA MET A 47 -23.57 -20.11 6.33
C MET A 47 -24.41 -20.19 7.62
N GLY A 48 -24.87 -19.05 8.14
CA GLY A 48 -25.63 -18.95 9.38
C GLY A 48 -24.78 -18.91 10.66
N THR A 49 -23.46 -18.92 10.54
CA THR A 49 -22.52 -18.78 11.67
C THR A 49 -21.88 -17.41 11.66
N PRO A 50 -22.17 -16.54 12.65
CA PRO A 50 -21.51 -15.25 12.80
C PRO A 50 -20.01 -15.44 13.02
N THR A 51 -19.20 -14.99 12.08
CA THR A 51 -17.75 -15.17 12.08
C THR A 51 -17.05 -13.81 12.20
N PRO A 52 -16.20 -13.61 13.22
CA PRO A 52 -15.44 -12.37 13.38
C PRO A 52 -14.36 -12.25 12.30
N VAL A 53 -14.17 -11.04 11.77
CA VAL A 53 -13.22 -10.73 10.71
C VAL A 53 -12.15 -9.77 11.23
N PHE A 54 -10.89 -10.09 10.94
CA PHE A 54 -9.72 -9.31 11.34
C PHE A 54 -8.91 -8.81 10.14
N ASP A 55 -8.40 -7.59 10.19
CA ASP A 55 -7.50 -7.03 9.19
C ASP A 55 -6.05 -7.46 9.45
N LEU A 56 -5.54 -8.32 8.57
CA LEU A 56 -4.20 -8.86 8.70
C LEU A 56 -3.12 -7.81 8.42
N GLY A 57 -3.43 -6.75 7.67
CA GLY A 57 -2.56 -5.59 7.49
C GLY A 57 -2.35 -4.86 8.81
N ILE A 58 -3.41 -4.63 9.58
CA ILE A 58 -3.30 -4.02 10.91
C ILE A 58 -2.49 -4.90 11.86
N ILE A 59 -2.72 -6.22 11.85
CA ILE A 59 -1.95 -7.15 12.69
C ILE A 59 -0.47 -7.12 12.33
N LEU A 60 -0.13 -7.28 11.05
CA LEU A 60 1.27 -7.50 10.63
C LEU A 60 2.07 -6.22 10.37
N ASN A 61 1.40 -5.10 10.12
CA ASN A 61 2.03 -3.84 9.73
C ASN A 61 1.66 -2.67 10.66
N GLY A 62 0.71 -2.86 11.59
CA GLY A 62 0.21 -1.79 12.48
C GLY A 62 -0.79 -0.83 11.81
N GLU A 63 -0.98 -0.95 10.49
CA GLU A 63 -1.85 -0.11 9.67
C GLU A 63 -2.42 -0.93 8.50
N SER A 64 -3.64 -0.62 8.08
CA SER A 64 -4.27 -1.29 6.94
C SER A 64 -3.67 -0.85 5.61
N THR A 65 -3.61 -1.76 4.64
CA THR A 65 -3.19 -1.45 3.27
C THR A 65 -4.07 -0.37 2.64
N TYR A 66 -5.37 -0.36 2.96
CA TYR A 66 -6.30 0.69 2.54
C TYR A 66 -5.84 2.09 2.98
N SER A 67 -5.47 2.26 4.26
CA SER A 67 -5.02 3.55 4.81
C SER A 67 -3.75 4.03 4.11
N ILE A 68 -2.77 3.13 3.95
CA ILE A 68 -1.49 3.41 3.26
C ILE A 68 -1.75 3.85 1.81
N ASN A 69 -2.60 3.11 1.09
CA ASN A 69 -2.93 3.41 -0.30
C ASN A 69 -3.71 4.73 -0.44
N SER A 70 -4.62 5.01 0.48
CA SER A 70 -5.35 6.29 0.52
C SER A 70 -4.40 7.46 0.74
N ALA A 71 -3.48 7.35 1.71
CA ALA A 71 -2.49 8.40 1.98
C ALA A 71 -1.55 8.62 0.78
N LEU A 72 -1.18 7.56 0.07
CA LEU A 72 -0.38 7.65 -1.15
C LEU A 72 -1.15 8.35 -2.29
N ALA A 73 -2.42 8.01 -2.49
CA ALA A 73 -3.26 8.65 -3.50
C ALA A 73 -3.47 10.15 -3.20
N GLU A 74 -3.70 10.52 -1.94
CA GLU A 74 -3.79 11.90 -1.49
C GLU A 74 -2.47 12.67 -1.70
N LEU A 75 -1.32 12.03 -1.40
CA LEU A 75 -0.01 12.61 -1.66
C LEU A 75 0.15 12.91 -3.15
N LEU A 76 -0.14 11.94 -4.02
CA LEU A 76 -0.04 12.11 -5.47
C LEU A 76 -0.96 13.23 -5.97
N GLN A 77 -2.19 13.32 -5.45
CA GLN A 77 -3.12 14.40 -5.77
C GLN A 77 -2.60 15.78 -5.33
N ALA A 78 -2.00 15.87 -4.15
CA ALA A 78 -1.40 17.11 -3.67
C ALA A 78 -0.21 17.52 -4.55
N ARG A 79 0.65 16.57 -4.95
CA ARG A 79 1.78 16.82 -5.84
C ARG A 79 1.35 17.23 -7.24
N GLU A 80 0.28 16.64 -7.78
CA GLU A 80 -0.33 17.07 -9.03
C GLU A 80 -0.77 18.54 -8.95
N LYS A 81 -1.48 18.92 -7.89
CA LYS A 81 -1.90 20.30 -7.65
C LYS A 81 -0.72 21.27 -7.56
N ASP A 82 0.36 20.88 -6.88
CA ASP A 82 1.57 21.69 -6.80
C ASP A 82 2.14 22.01 -8.20
N HIS A 83 2.09 21.06 -9.14
CA HIS A 83 2.53 21.26 -10.53
C HIS A 83 1.55 22.12 -11.35
N ILE A 84 0.25 21.98 -11.12
CA ILE A 84 -0.77 22.86 -11.74
C ILE A 84 -0.49 24.32 -11.36
N GLU A 85 -0.24 24.57 -10.06
CA GLU A 85 0.11 25.91 -9.57
C GLU A 85 1.47 26.38 -10.08
N TRP A 86 2.44 25.48 -10.22
CA TRP A 86 3.76 25.78 -10.75
C TRP A 86 3.70 26.26 -12.20
N VAL A 87 2.98 25.53 -13.07
CA VAL A 87 2.83 25.89 -14.49
C VAL A 87 2.05 27.19 -14.65
N LYS A 88 1.01 27.41 -13.83
CA LYS A 88 0.29 28.68 -13.80
C LYS A 88 1.19 29.86 -13.41
N ALA A 89 2.06 29.70 -12.42
CA ALA A 89 3.00 30.75 -12.03
C ALA A 89 4.02 31.07 -13.15
N LEU A 90 4.42 30.06 -13.93
CA LEU A 90 5.29 30.26 -15.09
C LEU A 90 4.57 31.03 -16.19
N GLU A 91 3.32 30.66 -16.48
CA GLU A 91 2.44 31.38 -17.41
C GLU A 91 2.29 32.86 -17.02
N ASP A 92 1.96 33.12 -15.75
CA ASP A 92 1.81 34.49 -15.22
C ASP A 92 3.12 35.29 -15.35
N THR A 93 4.27 34.65 -15.10
CA THR A 93 5.59 35.27 -15.31
C THR A 93 5.84 35.62 -16.77
N LEU A 94 5.55 34.69 -17.69
CA LEU A 94 5.77 34.91 -19.11
C LEU A 94 4.83 35.97 -19.67
N HIS A 95 3.57 36.04 -19.23
CA HIS A 95 2.61 37.04 -19.71
C HIS A 95 2.82 38.42 -19.08
N ASN A 96 2.94 38.48 -17.75
CA ASN A 96 2.87 39.72 -16.99
C ASN A 96 4.25 40.25 -16.56
N GLY A 97 5.32 39.45 -16.71
CA GLY A 97 6.67 39.83 -16.29
C GLY A 97 6.88 39.83 -14.78
N THR A 98 6.00 39.15 -14.02
CA THR A 98 6.16 38.96 -12.57
C THR A 98 7.37 38.10 -12.24
N SER A 99 7.89 38.18 -11.01
CA SER A 99 8.97 37.29 -10.57
C SER A 99 8.48 35.85 -10.46
N PHE A 100 9.27 34.88 -10.94
CA PHE A 100 9.01 33.45 -10.75
C PHE A 100 9.70 32.95 -9.48
N GLU A 101 8.91 32.69 -8.45
CA GLU A 101 9.40 32.36 -7.09
C GLU A 101 9.38 30.86 -6.76
N LYS A 102 8.78 30.02 -7.63
CA LYS A 102 8.70 28.57 -7.40
C LYS A 102 10.05 27.89 -7.70
N THR A 103 10.30 26.73 -7.07
CA THR A 103 11.53 25.96 -7.28
C THR A 103 11.64 25.48 -8.73
N ARG A 104 12.79 25.71 -9.37
CA ARG A 104 13.07 25.27 -10.74
C ARG A 104 13.81 23.93 -10.78
N ASP A 105 14.45 23.54 -9.69
CA ASP A 105 15.11 22.26 -9.57
C ASP A 105 14.07 21.14 -9.33
N PRO A 106 13.97 20.14 -10.24
CA PRO A 106 12.98 19.07 -10.13
C PRO A 106 13.18 18.23 -8.87
N HIS A 107 14.41 18.00 -8.40
CA HIS A 107 14.66 17.18 -7.21
C HIS A 107 14.35 17.92 -5.91
N LYS A 108 14.23 19.25 -5.95
CA LYS A 108 13.91 20.08 -4.78
C LYS A 108 12.42 20.35 -4.63
N CYS A 109 11.59 20.07 -5.62
CA CYS A 109 10.15 20.17 -5.46
C CYS A 109 9.63 19.07 -4.52
N ALA A 110 8.48 19.29 -3.89
CA ALA A 110 7.93 18.34 -2.91
C ALA A 110 7.71 16.94 -3.52
N PHE A 111 7.39 16.87 -4.81
CA PHE A 111 7.28 15.61 -5.53
C PHE A 111 8.65 14.96 -5.75
N GLY A 112 9.64 15.69 -6.27
CA GLY A 112 10.99 15.17 -6.51
C GLY A 112 11.63 14.61 -5.25
N GLN A 113 11.53 15.33 -4.13
CA GLN A 113 12.08 14.86 -2.84
C GLN A 113 11.44 13.55 -2.35
N TRP A 114 10.15 13.37 -2.63
CA TRP A 114 9.43 12.13 -2.33
C TRP A 114 9.79 11.03 -3.34
N TYR A 115 9.75 11.35 -4.63
CA TYR A 115 10.00 10.46 -5.75
C TYR A 115 11.38 9.80 -5.66
N ASP A 116 12.41 10.57 -5.33
CA ASP A 116 13.80 10.09 -5.21
C ASP A 116 13.97 9.05 -4.08
N LYS A 117 13.06 9.03 -3.09
CA LYS A 117 13.13 8.13 -1.92
C LYS A 117 12.11 7.01 -1.96
N PHE A 118 11.03 7.18 -2.72
CA PHE A 118 9.92 6.25 -2.73
C PHE A 118 10.32 4.91 -3.35
N LYS A 119 9.83 3.83 -2.75
CA LYS A 119 10.01 2.46 -3.23
C LYS A 119 8.68 1.73 -3.10
N THR A 120 8.35 0.98 -4.14
CA THR A 120 7.16 0.13 -4.17
C THR A 120 7.53 -1.26 -4.66
N ASP A 121 6.78 -2.26 -4.20
CA ASP A 121 6.80 -3.63 -4.69
C ASP A 121 5.69 -3.91 -5.73
N ASP A 122 4.84 -2.91 -6.00
CA ASP A 122 3.87 -2.91 -7.10
C ASP A 122 4.61 -2.58 -8.41
N GLU A 123 4.76 -3.60 -9.26
CA GLU A 123 5.46 -3.50 -10.54
C GLU A 123 4.76 -2.56 -11.52
N ASP A 124 3.42 -2.53 -11.52
CA ASP A 124 2.63 -1.67 -12.41
C ASP A 124 2.75 -0.21 -11.99
N LEU A 125 2.65 0.08 -10.68
CA LEU A 125 2.89 1.42 -10.15
C LEU A 125 4.32 1.88 -10.45
N LYS A 126 5.31 0.99 -10.30
CA LYS A 126 6.70 1.30 -10.62
C LYS A 126 6.88 1.70 -12.08
N ILE A 127 6.27 0.96 -13.02
CA ILE A 127 6.32 1.28 -14.45
C ILE A 127 5.72 2.67 -14.74
N ILE A 128 4.67 3.04 -14.03
CA ILE A 128 4.05 4.38 -14.16
C ILE A 128 5.01 5.45 -13.60
N LEU A 129 5.57 5.22 -12.41
CA LEU A 129 6.49 6.16 -11.75
C LEU A 129 7.75 6.40 -12.58
N ASP A 130 8.35 5.37 -13.17
CA ASP A 130 9.54 5.50 -14.03
C ASP A 130 9.32 6.45 -15.22
N LYS A 131 8.07 6.60 -15.69
CA LYS A 131 7.70 7.50 -16.78
C LYS A 131 7.61 8.97 -16.37
N PHE A 132 7.62 9.30 -15.08
CA PHE A 132 7.59 10.69 -14.62
C PHE A 132 8.90 11.42 -14.86
N ALA A 133 10.05 10.73 -14.77
CA ALA A 133 11.36 11.36 -14.72
C ALA A 133 11.60 12.34 -15.89
N ALA A 134 11.32 11.90 -17.12
CA ALA A 134 11.51 12.72 -18.32
C ALA A 134 10.58 13.95 -18.38
N PRO A 135 9.24 13.82 -18.33
CA PRO A 135 8.35 14.99 -18.38
C PRO A 135 8.50 15.91 -17.17
N HIS A 136 8.75 15.37 -15.98
CA HIS A 136 8.98 16.18 -14.77
C HIS A 136 10.23 17.07 -14.91
N THR A 137 11.35 16.47 -15.33
CA THR A 137 12.60 17.23 -15.55
C THR A 137 12.41 18.30 -16.63
N ARG A 138 11.80 17.93 -17.76
CA ARG A 138 11.57 18.87 -18.86
C ARG A 138 10.71 20.07 -18.44
N ILE A 139 9.61 19.86 -17.71
CA ILE A 139 8.76 20.97 -17.25
C ILE A 139 9.54 21.94 -16.36
N HIS A 140 10.36 21.42 -15.46
CA HIS A 140 11.18 22.23 -14.57
C HIS A 140 12.26 23.03 -15.31
N GLU A 141 12.90 22.45 -16.33
CA GLU A 141 13.89 23.12 -17.19
C GLU A 141 13.30 24.29 -18.00
N LEU A 142 12.00 24.22 -18.37
CA LEU A 142 11.34 25.29 -19.12
C LEU A 142 11.36 26.63 -18.39
N ALA A 143 11.34 26.65 -17.07
CA ALA A 143 11.35 27.92 -16.34
C ALA A 143 12.60 28.75 -16.68
N ASP A 144 13.79 28.16 -16.60
CA ASP A 144 15.03 28.87 -16.89
C ASP A 144 15.16 29.22 -18.37
N GLU A 145 14.78 28.29 -19.26
CA GLU A 145 14.81 28.49 -20.72
C GLU A 145 13.92 29.67 -21.14
N LEU A 146 12.65 29.66 -20.74
CA LEU A 146 11.64 30.60 -21.23
C LEU A 146 11.77 31.97 -20.57
N ILE A 147 12.14 32.03 -19.28
CA ILE A 147 12.37 33.30 -18.59
C ILE A 147 13.57 34.02 -19.20
N ASN A 148 14.67 33.32 -19.46
CA ASN A 148 15.86 33.90 -20.09
C ASN A 148 15.54 34.38 -21.52
N MET A 149 14.80 33.58 -22.29
CA MET A 149 14.36 33.95 -23.63
C MET A 149 13.48 35.22 -23.63
N SER A 150 12.55 35.32 -22.67
CA SER A 150 11.71 36.51 -22.48
C SER A 150 12.54 37.75 -22.12
N GLN A 151 13.55 37.61 -21.25
CA GLN A 151 14.47 38.70 -20.86
C GLN A 151 15.35 39.18 -22.03
N GLN A 152 15.64 38.30 -23.00
CA GLN A 152 16.38 38.65 -24.22
C GLN A 152 15.51 39.31 -25.30
N GLY A 153 14.22 39.55 -25.02
CA GLY A 153 13.27 40.18 -25.95
C GLY A 153 12.52 39.21 -26.86
N HIS A 154 12.72 37.90 -26.69
CA HIS A 154 12.08 36.84 -27.49
C HIS A 154 10.80 36.30 -26.84
N LYS A 155 9.97 37.19 -26.30
CA LYS A 155 8.78 36.83 -25.50
C LYS A 155 7.76 35.98 -26.25
N GLU A 156 7.47 36.32 -27.51
CA GLU A 156 6.48 35.60 -28.33
C GLU A 156 6.90 34.15 -28.59
N GLN A 157 8.18 33.93 -28.93
CA GLN A 157 8.75 32.60 -29.10
C GLN A 157 8.72 31.78 -27.81
N ALA A 158 8.98 32.41 -26.66
CA ALA A 158 8.89 31.75 -25.36
C ALA A 158 7.44 31.30 -25.04
N LEU A 159 6.45 32.11 -25.38
CA LEU A 159 5.03 31.74 -25.23
C LEU A 159 4.62 30.60 -26.17
N ASP A 160 5.11 30.58 -27.40
CA ASP A 160 4.84 29.48 -28.34
C ASP A 160 5.39 28.15 -27.82
N ILE A 161 6.62 28.15 -27.30
CA ILE A 161 7.24 26.96 -26.70
C ILE A 161 6.46 26.54 -25.44
N PHE A 162 6.12 27.48 -24.57
CA PHE A 162 5.33 27.22 -23.37
C PHE A 162 4.01 26.52 -23.72
N GLU A 163 3.26 27.07 -24.68
CA GLU A 163 1.97 26.56 -25.10
C GLU A 163 2.08 25.17 -25.75
N HIS A 164 3.14 24.92 -26.51
CA HIS A 164 3.42 23.58 -27.05
C HIS A 164 3.69 22.56 -25.93
N GLU A 165 4.56 22.89 -24.97
CA GLU A 165 4.92 22.01 -23.85
C GLU A 165 3.75 21.78 -22.89
N LYS A 166 2.90 22.78 -22.70
CA LYS A 166 1.64 22.69 -21.94
C LYS A 166 0.71 21.62 -22.56
N ARG A 167 0.58 21.60 -23.89
CA ARG A 167 -0.26 20.62 -24.61
C ARG A 167 0.36 19.22 -24.74
N THR A 168 1.67 19.10 -24.52
CA THR A 168 2.41 17.84 -24.72
C THR A 168 2.95 17.30 -23.39
N THR A 169 4.13 17.74 -22.98
CA THR A 169 4.86 17.26 -21.80
C THR A 169 4.08 17.44 -20.49
N TYR A 170 3.46 18.60 -20.28
CA TYR A 170 2.68 18.87 -19.07
C TYR A 170 1.40 18.02 -19.03
N THR A 171 0.70 17.92 -20.16
CA THR A 171 -0.50 17.08 -20.27
C THR A 171 -0.16 15.61 -20.02
N LEU A 172 1.01 15.13 -20.50
CA LEU A 172 1.52 13.80 -20.16
C LEU A 172 1.79 13.64 -18.66
N LEU A 173 2.44 14.63 -18.03
CA LEU A 173 2.72 14.61 -16.60
C LEU A 173 1.43 14.49 -15.75
N LEU A 174 0.39 15.25 -16.07
CA LEU A 174 -0.90 15.16 -15.38
C LEU A 174 -1.56 13.79 -15.55
N ARG A 175 -1.52 13.22 -16.76
CA ARG A 175 -2.04 11.86 -17.01
C ARG A 175 -1.29 10.81 -16.20
N LEU A 176 0.02 10.97 -16.02
CA LEU A 176 0.81 10.06 -15.18
C LEU A 176 0.40 10.16 -13.71
N PHE A 177 0.10 11.35 -13.18
CA PHE A 177 -0.47 11.50 -11.83
C PHE A 177 -1.81 10.80 -11.70
N GLU A 178 -2.71 10.96 -12.67
CA GLU A 178 -3.99 10.26 -12.72
C GLU A 178 -3.81 8.73 -12.74
N SER A 179 -3.00 8.22 -13.67
CA SER A 179 -2.71 6.78 -13.79
C SER A 179 -2.09 6.20 -12.52
N ALA A 180 -1.18 6.93 -11.86
CA ALA A 180 -0.57 6.47 -10.62
C ALA A 180 -1.59 6.37 -9.47
N LYS A 181 -2.48 7.36 -9.33
CA LYS A 181 -3.56 7.31 -8.33
C LYS A 181 -4.53 6.17 -8.61
N GLU A 182 -4.95 6.00 -9.87
CA GLU A 182 -5.84 4.92 -10.28
C GLU A 182 -5.21 3.55 -10.01
N GLN A 183 -3.93 3.37 -10.33
CA GLN A 183 -3.22 2.12 -10.09
C GLN A 183 -3.22 1.74 -8.60
N VAL A 184 -2.93 2.71 -7.72
CA VAL A 184 -2.95 2.50 -6.25
C VAL A 184 -4.33 2.06 -5.75
N ILE A 185 -5.40 2.62 -6.31
CA ILE A 185 -6.78 2.31 -5.90
C ILE A 185 -7.26 0.98 -6.51
N LEU A 186 -6.95 0.73 -7.78
CA LEU A 186 -7.47 -0.42 -8.53
C LEU A 186 -6.73 -1.74 -8.28
N ASP A 187 -5.45 -1.71 -7.87
CA ASP A 187 -4.73 -2.93 -7.44
C ASP A 187 -5.27 -3.44 -6.09
N TYR A 188 -5.82 -2.56 -5.25
CA TYR A 188 -6.34 -2.93 -3.95
C TYR A 188 -7.74 -3.57 -4.06
N LYS A 189 -7.76 -4.91 -4.16
CA LYS A 189 -8.98 -5.71 -4.23
C LYS A 189 -9.01 -6.74 -3.09
N PRO A 190 -9.21 -6.28 -1.85
CA PRO A 190 -9.10 -7.12 -0.68
C PRO A 190 -10.14 -8.25 -0.68
N ILE A 191 -9.76 -9.34 -0.02
CA ILE A 191 -10.57 -10.54 0.14
C ILE A 191 -10.58 -10.97 1.60
N ILE A 192 -11.67 -11.59 2.03
CA ILE A 192 -11.78 -12.28 3.31
C ILE A 192 -11.46 -13.75 3.11
N ILE A 193 -10.57 -14.30 3.93
CA ILE A 193 -10.30 -15.74 4.02
C ILE A 193 -11.02 -16.25 5.26
N PHE A 194 -12.02 -17.11 5.09
CA PHE A 194 -12.64 -17.83 6.20
C PHE A 194 -11.79 -19.06 6.52
N THR A 195 -11.25 -19.12 7.73
CA THR A 195 -10.39 -20.22 8.19
C THR A 195 -11.12 -21.16 9.12
N THR A 196 -10.58 -22.37 9.28
CA THR A 196 -11.14 -23.41 10.16
C THR A 196 -10.04 -24.14 10.92
N THR A 197 -10.38 -24.69 12.09
CA THR A 197 -9.52 -25.57 12.89
C THR A 197 -9.92 -27.03 12.82
N ASP A 198 -11.11 -27.33 12.30
CA ASP A 198 -11.69 -28.68 12.23
C ASP A 198 -12.05 -29.11 10.79
N GLY A 199 -11.84 -28.23 9.81
CA GLY A 199 -12.15 -28.48 8.41
C GLY A 199 -13.60 -28.21 8.02
N VAL A 200 -14.45 -27.79 8.97
CA VAL A 200 -15.92 -27.71 8.77
C VAL A 200 -16.48 -26.37 9.21
N HIS A 201 -16.19 -25.94 10.44
CA HIS A 201 -16.79 -24.75 11.02
C HIS A 201 -15.88 -23.53 10.84
N PRO A 202 -16.43 -22.35 10.55
CA PRO A 202 -15.64 -21.14 10.47
C PRO A 202 -15.12 -20.78 11.86
N HIS A 203 -13.83 -20.45 11.92
CA HIS A 203 -13.19 -19.98 13.13
C HIS A 203 -13.05 -18.46 13.11
N ILE A 204 -12.39 -17.92 12.07
CA ILE A 204 -12.26 -16.48 11.83
C ILE A 204 -12.24 -16.16 10.35
N GLY A 205 -12.54 -14.90 10.04
CA GLY A 205 -12.24 -14.26 8.76
C GLY A 205 -10.95 -13.44 8.84
N LEU A 206 -10.12 -13.50 7.81
CA LEU A 206 -8.93 -12.66 7.66
C LEU A 206 -9.06 -11.80 6.40
N LEU A 207 -9.04 -10.48 6.56
CA LEU A 207 -8.93 -9.56 5.43
C LEU A 207 -7.46 -9.50 4.98
N VAL A 208 -7.24 -9.77 3.70
CA VAL A 208 -5.92 -9.68 3.03
C VAL A 208 -6.06 -8.95 1.70
N ASP A 209 -4.96 -8.47 1.13
CA ASP A 209 -5.01 -7.61 -0.06
C ASP A 209 -5.34 -8.39 -1.33
N LYS A 210 -4.71 -9.55 -1.53
CA LYS A 210 -4.93 -10.40 -2.70
C LYS A 210 -4.48 -11.85 -2.48
N VAL A 211 -5.14 -12.76 -3.20
CA VAL A 211 -4.73 -14.16 -3.30
C VAL A 211 -3.49 -14.28 -4.18
N GLY A 212 -2.51 -15.04 -3.71
CA GLY A 212 -1.31 -15.41 -4.44
C GLY A 212 -1.37 -16.85 -4.96
N GLN A 213 -0.20 -17.39 -5.31
CA GLN A 213 -0.10 -18.76 -5.85
C GLN A 213 -0.11 -19.80 -4.73
N SER A 214 -0.65 -20.98 -5.03
CA SER A 214 -0.47 -22.16 -4.19
C SER A 214 0.96 -22.70 -4.31
N VAL A 215 1.48 -23.22 -3.21
CA VAL A 215 2.84 -23.78 -3.13
C VAL A 215 2.82 -25.12 -2.41
N ASN A 216 3.54 -26.08 -2.98
CA ASN A 216 3.81 -27.35 -2.32
C ASN A 216 5.21 -27.28 -1.70
N VAL A 217 5.28 -27.45 -0.38
CA VAL A 217 6.52 -27.30 0.39
C VAL A 217 6.80 -28.56 1.20
N ASN A 218 8.04 -29.05 1.16
CA ASN A 218 8.46 -30.14 2.02
C ASN A 218 8.65 -29.64 3.46
N LYS A 219 8.37 -30.48 4.44
CA LYS A 219 8.48 -30.10 5.86
C LYS A 219 9.90 -29.62 6.24
N GLU A 220 10.91 -30.14 5.56
CA GLU A 220 12.33 -29.81 5.75
C GLU A 220 12.69 -28.39 5.30
N ASP A 221 11.93 -27.83 4.35
CA ASP A 221 12.15 -26.48 3.80
C ASP A 221 11.52 -25.39 4.67
N ILE A 222 10.69 -25.78 5.65
CA ILE A 222 10.03 -24.86 6.58
C ILE A 222 10.98 -24.58 7.75
N LYS A 223 11.38 -23.31 7.90
CA LYS A 223 12.21 -22.88 9.03
C LYS A 223 11.31 -22.37 10.17
N PRO A 224 11.36 -22.97 11.38
CA PRO A 224 10.58 -22.49 12.52
C PRO A 224 10.99 -21.06 12.93
N LEU A 225 9.99 -20.21 13.20
CA LEU A 225 10.20 -18.81 13.60
C LEU A 225 10.44 -18.62 15.10
N GLU A 226 10.13 -19.62 15.92
CA GLU A 226 10.30 -19.61 17.39
C GLU A 226 11.74 -19.29 17.83
N LYS A 227 12.74 -19.60 16.98
CA LYS A 227 14.15 -19.27 17.24
C LYS A 227 14.54 -17.84 16.83
N LEU A 228 13.84 -17.22 15.88
CA LEU A 228 14.20 -15.91 15.30
C LEU A 228 13.59 -14.73 16.06
N THR A 229 12.40 -14.89 16.63
CA THR A 229 11.72 -13.85 17.43
C THR A 229 12.39 -13.59 18.78
N SER A 230 13.34 -14.45 19.17
CA SER A 230 14.19 -14.28 20.37
C SER A 230 15.30 -13.22 20.22
N ILE A 231 15.54 -12.72 19.00
CA ILE A 231 16.58 -11.75 18.70
C ILE A 231 15.96 -10.35 18.55
N GLY A 232 15.66 -9.67 19.66
CA GLY A 232 15.48 -8.21 19.72
C GLY A 232 14.49 -7.57 18.73
N PHE A 233 13.54 -8.31 18.16
CA PHE A 233 12.51 -7.75 17.29
C PHE A 233 11.36 -7.22 18.15
N ASP A 234 11.04 -5.94 17.98
CA ASP A 234 9.86 -5.30 18.59
C ASP A 234 8.60 -5.73 17.83
N ILE A 235 8.24 -7.01 18.01
CA ILE A 235 7.02 -7.63 17.48
C ILE A 235 6.08 -7.80 18.65
N ASP A 236 4.86 -7.27 18.50
CA ASP A 236 3.82 -7.39 19.49
C ASP A 236 3.48 -8.88 19.77
N PRO A 237 3.02 -9.21 20.99
CA PRO A 237 2.72 -10.58 21.39
C PRO A 237 1.76 -11.31 20.43
N GLN A 238 0.69 -10.64 19.97
CA GLN A 238 -0.33 -11.20 19.09
C GLN A 238 0.29 -11.65 17.76
N THR A 239 1.09 -10.78 17.12
CA THR A 239 1.79 -11.09 15.87
C THR A 239 2.80 -12.23 16.05
N ARG A 240 3.54 -12.23 17.17
CA ARG A 240 4.53 -13.26 17.46
C ARG A 240 3.88 -14.64 17.62
N ASN A 241 2.76 -14.70 18.32
CA ASN A 241 2.03 -15.93 18.59
C ASN A 241 1.35 -16.49 17.34
N MET A 242 1.11 -15.66 16.31
CA MET A 242 0.53 -16.09 15.04
C MET A 242 1.57 -16.69 14.07
N MET A 243 2.83 -16.27 14.15
CA MET A 243 3.88 -16.73 13.24
C MET A 243 4.42 -18.12 13.61
N ARG A 244 4.42 -19.06 12.66
CA ARG A 244 4.89 -20.45 12.88
C ARG A 244 6.22 -20.75 12.19
N GLY A 245 6.38 -20.32 10.95
CA GLY A 245 7.59 -20.61 10.19
C GLY A 245 7.75 -19.76 8.94
N LEU A 246 8.92 -19.86 8.33
CA LEU A 246 9.24 -19.23 7.06
C LEU A 246 9.41 -20.29 5.99
N ILE A 247 8.73 -20.09 4.87
CA ILE A 247 8.98 -20.80 3.62
C ILE A 247 9.99 -19.96 2.83
N LYS A 248 11.15 -20.53 2.52
CA LYS A 248 12.15 -19.89 1.67
C LYS A 248 11.91 -20.29 0.22
N MET A 249 11.50 -19.34 -0.62
CA MET A 249 11.48 -19.51 -2.09
C MET A 249 12.59 -18.67 -2.73
N GLU A 250 12.93 -18.93 -4.01
CA GLU A 250 14.07 -18.29 -4.68
C GLU A 250 14.01 -16.75 -4.70
N LYS A 251 12.80 -16.16 -4.76
CA LYS A 251 12.60 -14.71 -4.85
C LYS A 251 11.75 -14.10 -3.74
N ILE A 252 10.90 -14.88 -3.07
CA ILE A 252 9.94 -14.41 -2.06
C ILE A 252 10.00 -15.33 -0.85
N HIS A 253 10.05 -14.76 0.35
CA HIS A 253 9.88 -15.52 1.58
C HIS A 253 8.43 -15.37 2.02
N SER A 254 7.79 -16.48 2.41
CA SER A 254 6.41 -16.48 2.88
C SER A 254 6.37 -16.86 4.35
N VAL A 255 5.57 -16.13 5.13
CA VAL A 255 5.39 -16.38 6.56
C VAL A 255 4.19 -17.31 6.73
N ILE A 256 4.42 -18.50 7.29
CA ILE A 256 3.34 -19.39 7.71
C ILE A 256 2.73 -18.80 8.98
N ILE A 257 1.42 -18.55 8.92
CA ILE A 257 0.65 -18.04 10.03
C ILE A 257 -0.36 -19.09 10.52
N ASP A 258 -0.67 -19.04 11.81
CA ASP A 258 -1.70 -19.83 12.46
C ASP A 258 -2.73 -18.89 13.09
N PRO A 259 -3.86 -18.65 12.42
CA PRO A 259 -4.82 -17.65 12.83
C PRO A 259 -5.60 -17.99 14.10
N SER A 260 -5.65 -19.25 14.53
CA SER A 260 -6.49 -19.65 15.67
C SER A 260 -6.04 -19.06 17.00
N VAL A 261 -4.82 -18.51 17.05
CA VAL A 261 -4.23 -17.91 18.25
C VAL A 261 -4.60 -16.45 18.46
N ILE A 262 -5.29 -15.81 17.50
CA ILE A 262 -5.71 -14.40 17.62
C ILE A 262 -6.61 -14.18 18.85
N PHE A 263 -7.34 -15.20 19.33
CA PHE A 263 -8.17 -15.12 20.53
C PHE A 263 -7.50 -15.50 21.84
N LEU A 264 -6.29 -16.09 21.82
CA LEU A 264 -5.70 -16.66 23.03
C LEU A 264 -5.28 -15.61 24.06
N GLU A 265 -4.99 -14.37 23.64
CA GLU A 265 -4.64 -13.29 24.56
C GLU A 265 -5.86 -12.75 25.35
N GLU A 266 -7.06 -12.77 24.77
CA GLU A 266 -8.28 -12.41 25.52
C GLU A 266 -8.66 -13.44 26.60
N GLN A 267 -8.18 -14.68 26.49
CA GLN A 267 -8.42 -15.72 27.50
C GLN A 267 -7.43 -15.63 28.66
N ALA A 268 -6.15 -15.33 28.39
CA ALA A 268 -5.13 -15.18 29.43
C ALA A 268 -5.42 -14.00 30.38
N ASP A 269 -5.87 -12.86 29.84
CA ASP A 269 -6.27 -11.71 30.66
C ASP A 269 -7.55 -11.99 31.48
N LYS A 270 -8.48 -12.79 30.95
CA LYS A 270 -9.69 -13.21 31.69
C LYS A 270 -9.41 -14.24 32.77
N GLU A 271 -8.44 -15.14 32.58
CA GLU A 271 -8.01 -16.09 33.60
C GLU A 271 -7.28 -15.39 34.76
N LEU A 272 -6.44 -14.39 34.47
CA LEU A 272 -5.83 -13.54 35.50
C LEU A 272 -6.87 -12.73 36.31
N GLU A 273 -7.90 -12.19 35.67
CA GLU A 273 -8.99 -11.52 36.40
C GLU A 273 -9.86 -12.50 37.23
N ALA A 274 -10.06 -13.73 36.75
CA ALA A 274 -10.83 -14.76 37.46
C ALA A 274 -10.09 -15.38 38.66
N GLU A 275 -8.76 -15.42 38.64
CA GLU A 275 -7.94 -15.88 39.79
C GLU A 275 -7.78 -14.82 40.90
N THR A 276 -8.23 -13.58 40.65
CA THR A 276 -8.12 -12.46 41.60
C THR A 276 -9.45 -12.14 42.33
N ILE A 277 -10.47 -13.01 42.23
CA ILE A 277 -11.79 -12.85 42.87
C ILE A 277 -12.03 -13.93 43.93
#